data_AF-A0A948PAN0-F1
#
_entry.id   AF-A0A948PAN0-F1
#
_cell.length_a   1.000
_cell.length_b   1.000
_cell.length_c   1.000
_cell.angle_alpha   90.00
_cell.angle_beta   90.00
_cell.angle_gamma   90.00
#
_symmetry.space_group_name_H-M   'P 1'
#
loop_
_entity.id
_entity.type
_entity.pdbx_description
1 polymer ?
#
loop_
_entity_poly.entity_id
_entity_poly.type
_entity_poly.pdbx_seq_one_letter_code
_entity_poly.pdbx_strand_id
1 'polypeptide(L)'
;MIRSWLGWLVGKGDNKADRRNDVAPAAFEVGQRDLDPLTGALRWERFMTMLDVEQAQAPGVLLLIDLSARTGQVAATASARDENLPWLAQAIRQAIRSDDLLAHVSGYRFAVLLRGAPLHLGEAISSRILESVDDTIFMTADGIAELEMSIGGVSFDGGARRDVVAAATAHLDQARQSGKPAIIQ
;
A
#
# COMPACT_ATOMS: atom_id res chain seq x y z
N MET A 1 -3.03 -24.57 -69.45
CA MET A 1 -2.13 -23.67 -68.70
C MET A 1 -2.30 -24.03 -67.23
N ILE A 2 -1.51 -24.92 -66.62
CA ILE A 2 -0.14 -24.69 -66.09
C ILE A 2 -0.20 -23.50 -65.11
N ARG A 3 -0.17 -23.66 -63.78
CA ARG A 3 0.81 -24.40 -62.96
C ARG A 3 0.26 -24.85 -61.59
N SER A 4 0.59 -26.11 -61.24
CA SER A 4 0.71 -26.66 -59.88
C SER A 4 1.91 -26.00 -59.15
N TRP A 5 2.03 -26.14 -57.82
CA TRP A 5 3.16 -26.78 -57.11
C TRP A 5 2.78 -27.03 -55.63
N LEU A 6 2.92 -28.29 -55.20
CA LEU A 6 2.90 -28.83 -53.83
C LEU A 6 3.92 -28.06 -52.93
N GLY A 7 3.83 -27.96 -51.60
CA GLY A 7 3.55 -28.99 -50.60
C GLY A 7 4.85 -29.31 -49.84
N TRP A 8 4.91 -28.96 -48.55
CA TRP A 8 5.85 -29.50 -47.55
C TRP A 8 5.25 -29.20 -46.15
N LEU A 9 4.66 -30.19 -45.49
CA LEU A 9 5.21 -30.96 -44.36
C LEU A 9 5.83 -30.15 -43.21
N VAL A 10 5.09 -30.17 -42.10
CA VAL A 10 5.50 -30.59 -40.74
C VAL A 10 6.74 -29.93 -40.14
N GLY A 11 6.47 -29.10 -39.12
CA GLY A 11 7.38 -28.81 -38.02
C GLY A 11 6.61 -28.86 -36.71
N LYS A 12 6.62 -30.03 -36.07
CA LYS A 12 6.27 -30.21 -34.65
C LYS A 12 7.36 -29.51 -33.84
N GLY A 13 6.99 -28.51 -33.06
CA GLY A 13 7.87 -27.80 -32.14
C GLY A 13 7.07 -27.39 -30.92
N ASP A 14 7.17 -28.19 -29.87
CA ASP A 14 6.60 -27.94 -28.57
C ASP A 14 7.11 -26.59 -28.04
N ASN A 15 6.20 -25.65 -27.76
CA ASN A 15 6.43 -24.76 -26.64
C ASN A 15 5.11 -24.54 -25.89
N LYS A 16 4.97 -25.36 -24.86
CA LYS A 16 3.99 -25.27 -23.78
C LYS A 16 4.28 -23.97 -23.02
N ALA A 17 3.92 -22.83 -23.60
CA ALA A 17 3.80 -21.59 -22.85
C ALA A 17 2.55 -21.74 -21.99
N ASP A 18 2.81 -22.20 -20.77
CA ASP A 18 1.95 -22.15 -19.60
C ASP A 18 1.14 -20.84 -19.63
N ARG A 19 -0.08 -20.89 -20.17
CA ARG A 19 -1.10 -19.92 -19.86
C ARG A 19 -1.40 -20.15 -18.40
N ARG A 20 -0.58 -19.57 -17.52
CA ARG A 20 -0.91 -19.38 -16.11
C ARG A 20 -2.33 -18.87 -16.14
N ASN A 21 -3.25 -19.70 -15.64
CA ASN A 21 -4.64 -19.34 -15.52
C ASN A 21 -4.66 -17.95 -14.90
N ASP A 22 -5.21 -16.98 -15.64
CA ASP A 22 -5.54 -15.63 -15.16
C ASP A 22 -6.75 -15.80 -14.21
N VAL A 23 -6.53 -16.55 -13.12
CA VAL A 23 -7.43 -16.58 -11.99
C VAL A 23 -7.17 -15.25 -11.33
N ALA A 24 -8.03 -14.27 -11.60
CA ALA A 24 -8.11 -13.06 -10.81
C ALA A 24 -7.99 -13.49 -9.34
N PRO A 25 -7.01 -12.95 -8.58
CA PRO A 25 -6.78 -13.37 -7.20
C PRO A 25 -8.12 -13.34 -6.48
N ALA A 26 -8.45 -14.45 -5.82
CA ALA A 26 -9.75 -14.65 -5.21
C ALA A 26 -10.09 -13.42 -4.36
N ALA A 27 -11.18 -12.73 -4.71
CA ALA A 27 -11.60 -11.54 -3.99
C ALA A 27 -11.78 -11.92 -2.52
N PHE A 28 -10.94 -11.36 -1.65
CA PHE A 28 -11.11 -11.56 -0.21
C PHE A 28 -12.43 -10.92 0.18
N GLU A 29 -13.39 -11.72 0.64
CA GLU A 29 -14.56 -11.17 1.31
C GLU A 29 -14.09 -10.44 2.57
N VAL A 30 -14.36 -9.15 2.67
CA VAL A 30 -14.04 -8.31 3.82
C VAL A 30 -15.33 -8.10 4.60
N GLY A 31 -15.41 -8.68 5.79
CA GLY A 31 -16.56 -8.54 6.68
C GLY A 31 -16.44 -7.34 7.62
N GLN A 32 -17.53 -6.96 8.28
CA GLN A 32 -17.54 -5.83 9.23
C GLN A 32 -16.49 -5.96 10.34
N ARG A 33 -16.18 -7.20 10.76
CA ARG A 33 -15.18 -7.48 11.81
C ARG A 33 -13.74 -7.21 11.35
N ASP A 34 -13.50 -7.25 10.06
CA ASP A 34 -12.20 -7.01 9.46
C ASP A 34 -11.86 -5.53 9.36
N LEU A 35 -12.83 -4.65 9.63
CA LEU A 35 -12.70 -3.22 9.51
C LEU A 35 -12.52 -2.56 10.88
N ASP A 36 -11.67 -1.54 10.91
CA ASP A 36 -11.64 -0.55 11.96
C ASP A 36 -12.90 0.33 11.85
N PRO A 37 -13.73 0.42 12.91
CA PRO A 37 -15.03 1.06 12.83
C PRO A 37 -14.96 2.59 12.70
N LEU A 38 -13.83 3.19 13.05
CA LEU A 38 -13.64 4.63 13.01
C LEU A 38 -13.17 5.07 11.62
N THR A 39 -12.23 4.32 11.04
CA THR A 39 -11.56 4.68 9.79
C THR A 39 -12.14 3.99 8.55
N GLY A 40 -12.85 2.87 8.72
CA GLY A 40 -13.24 1.99 7.61
C GLY A 40 -12.04 1.32 6.91
N ALA A 41 -10.82 1.48 7.42
CA ALA A 41 -9.65 0.75 6.96
C ALA A 41 -9.69 -0.70 7.48
N LEU A 42 -8.91 -1.58 6.86
CA LEU A 42 -8.70 -2.93 7.38
C LEU A 42 -8.05 -2.85 8.77
N ARG A 43 -8.43 -3.77 9.65
CA ARG A 43 -7.64 -4.09 10.84
C ARG A 43 -6.32 -4.72 10.41
N TRP A 44 -5.29 -4.48 11.19
CA TRP A 44 -3.94 -4.96 10.92
C TRP A 44 -3.88 -6.48 10.71
N GLU A 45 -4.60 -7.27 11.51
CA GLU A 45 -4.61 -8.73 11.41
C GLU A 45 -5.15 -9.21 10.06
N ARG A 46 -6.22 -8.57 9.55
CA ARG A 46 -6.78 -8.90 8.24
C ARG A 46 -5.83 -8.49 7.12
N PHE A 47 -5.26 -7.29 7.21
CA PHE A 47 -4.31 -6.79 6.23
C PHE A 47 -3.09 -7.72 6.10
N MET A 48 -2.51 -8.17 7.22
CA MET A 48 -1.39 -9.11 7.21
C MET A 48 -1.74 -10.44 6.52
N THR A 49 -2.95 -10.96 6.76
CA THR A 49 -3.44 -12.16 6.07
C THR A 49 -3.50 -11.96 4.55
N MET A 50 -3.97 -10.80 4.10
CA MET A 50 -4.06 -10.48 2.67
C MET A 50 -2.68 -10.21 2.06
N LEU A 51 -1.81 -9.49 2.77
CA LEU A 51 -0.43 -9.22 2.36
C LEU A 51 0.34 -10.51 2.12
N ASP A 52 0.23 -11.48 3.03
CA ASP A 52 0.89 -12.79 2.91
C ASP A 52 0.51 -13.51 1.61
N VAL A 53 -0.77 -13.44 1.22
CA VAL A 53 -1.26 -14.08 -0.01
C VAL A 53 -0.82 -13.30 -1.24
N GLU A 54 -0.97 -11.98 -1.24
CA GLU A 54 -0.60 -11.11 -2.37
C GLU A 54 0.90 -11.20 -2.65
N GLN A 55 1.74 -11.18 -1.60
CA GLN A 55 3.20 -11.31 -1.72
C GLN A 55 3.62 -12.64 -2.35
N ALA A 56 2.87 -13.72 -2.14
CA ALA A 56 3.17 -15.02 -2.75
C ALA A 56 2.83 -15.06 -4.25
N GLN A 57 1.96 -14.17 -4.74
CA GLN A 57 1.33 -14.28 -6.06
C GLN A 57 1.77 -13.21 -7.05
N ALA A 58 1.92 -11.97 -6.59
CA ALA A 58 2.08 -10.81 -7.45
C ALA A 58 3.12 -9.83 -6.90
N PRO A 59 3.71 -8.98 -7.77
CA PRO A 59 4.50 -7.86 -7.30
C PRO A 59 3.63 -6.81 -6.60
N GLY A 60 4.26 -5.99 -5.77
CA GLY A 60 3.59 -4.89 -5.10
C GLY A 60 4.54 -4.01 -4.31
N VAL A 61 3.97 -2.98 -3.69
CA VAL A 61 4.68 -2.10 -2.77
C VAL A 61 3.91 -2.03 -1.46
N LEU A 62 4.59 -2.34 -0.36
CA LEU A 62 4.08 -2.08 0.99
C LEU A 62 4.58 -0.71 1.44
N LEU A 63 3.67 0.13 1.93
CA LEU A 63 3.98 1.41 2.59
C LEU A 63 3.53 1.33 4.04
N LEU A 64 4.39 1.76 4.96
CA LEU A 64 4.05 2.09 6.34
C LEU A 64 4.10 3.60 6.51
N ILE A 65 3.00 4.16 6.98
CA ILE A 65 2.76 5.60 7.10
C ILE A 65 2.59 5.90 8.57
N ASP A 66 3.33 6.87 9.09
CA ASP A 66 3.22 7.24 10.49
C ASP A 66 3.30 8.75 10.68
N LEU A 67 2.30 9.29 11.37
CA LEU A 67 2.16 10.71 11.70
C LEU A 67 2.47 10.97 13.18
N SER A 68 3.01 9.98 13.91
CA SER A 68 3.14 10.03 15.37
C SER A 68 4.14 11.06 15.89
N ALA A 69 5.05 11.56 15.04
CA ALA A 69 6.18 12.39 15.46
C ALA A 69 5.74 13.73 16.09
N ARG A 70 4.59 14.29 15.69
CA ARG A 70 4.00 15.51 16.28
C ARG A 70 2.62 15.34 16.90
N THR A 71 1.92 14.22 16.67
CA THR A 71 0.63 13.96 17.34
C THR A 71 0.76 13.89 18.86
N GLY A 72 1.96 13.71 19.43
CA GLY A 72 2.16 13.80 20.88
C GLY A 72 1.68 15.14 21.49
N GLN A 73 1.72 16.24 20.73
CA GLN A 73 1.22 17.56 21.18
C GLN A 73 -0.28 17.78 20.91
N VAL A 74 -0.86 17.11 19.91
CA VAL A 74 -2.23 17.39 19.41
C VAL A 74 -3.24 16.28 19.77
N ALA A 75 -2.79 15.03 19.88
CA ALA A 75 -3.63 13.84 19.97
C ALA A 75 -3.86 13.33 21.40
N ALA A 76 -3.59 14.15 22.41
CA ALA A 76 -3.74 13.73 23.81
C ALA A 76 -5.22 13.53 24.22
N THR A 77 -6.19 13.84 23.35
CA THR A 77 -7.62 13.70 23.65
C THR A 77 -8.32 12.71 22.73
N ALA A 78 -9.28 11.96 23.29
CA ALA A 78 -10.09 11.02 22.52
C ALA A 78 -10.90 11.72 21.40
N SER A 79 -11.37 12.94 21.63
CA SER A 79 -12.10 13.73 20.64
C SER A 79 -11.25 14.04 19.40
N ALA A 80 -9.99 14.45 19.57
CA ALA A 80 -9.08 14.68 18.45
C ALA A 80 -8.79 13.39 17.66
N ARG A 81 -8.82 12.23 18.32
CA ARG A 81 -8.65 10.93 17.65
C ARG A 81 -9.85 10.58 16.79
N ASP A 82 -11.06 10.73 17.31
CA ASP A 82 -12.30 10.39 16.61
C ASP A 82 -12.56 11.32 15.41
N GLU A 83 -12.05 12.56 15.45
CA GLU A 83 -12.14 13.52 14.34
C GLU A 83 -11.06 13.30 13.26
N ASN A 84 -9.81 13.04 13.68
CA ASN A 84 -8.67 13.04 12.74
C ASN A 84 -8.48 11.71 12.02
N LEU A 85 -8.74 10.56 12.67
CA LEU A 85 -8.48 9.25 12.06
C LEU A 85 -9.36 8.94 10.84
N PRO A 86 -10.69 9.17 10.86
CA PRO A 86 -11.52 8.95 9.67
C PRO A 86 -11.07 9.80 8.49
N TRP A 87 -10.72 11.06 8.76
CA TRP A 87 -10.24 11.99 7.75
C TRP A 87 -8.90 11.53 7.16
N LEU A 88 -7.94 11.14 8.00
CA LEU A 88 -6.63 10.68 7.54
C LEU A 88 -6.75 9.41 6.69
N ALA A 89 -7.60 8.47 7.11
CA ALA A 89 -7.89 7.29 6.32
C ALA A 89 -8.49 7.66 4.95
N GLN A 90 -9.38 8.66 4.91
CA GLN A 90 -9.98 9.16 3.68
C GLN A 90 -8.97 9.84 2.75
N ALA A 91 -8.06 10.67 3.28
CA ALA A 91 -6.99 11.31 2.52
C ALA A 91 -6.07 10.26 1.87
N ILE A 92 -5.62 9.27 2.65
CA ILE A 92 -4.81 8.14 2.13
C ILE A 92 -5.61 7.36 1.08
N ARG A 93 -6.91 7.11 1.32
CA ARG A 93 -7.78 6.38 0.38
C ARG A 93 -7.92 7.10 -0.96
N GLN A 94 -7.95 8.43 -0.98
CA GLN A 94 -8.03 9.24 -2.21
C GLN A 94 -6.72 9.23 -3.02
N ALA A 95 -5.58 8.98 -2.36
CA ALA A 95 -4.30 8.86 -3.05
C ALA A 95 -4.13 7.52 -3.77
N ILE A 96 -4.78 6.45 -3.29
CA ILE A 96 -4.62 5.07 -3.80
C ILE A 96 -5.78 4.62 -4.70
N ARG A 97 -5.61 3.49 -5.40
CA ARG A 97 -6.67 2.92 -6.24
C ARG A 97 -7.66 2.11 -5.41
N SER A 98 -8.84 1.84 -5.96
CA SER A 98 -9.90 1.08 -5.27
C SER A 98 -9.52 -0.37 -4.97
N ASP A 99 -8.60 -0.92 -5.74
CA ASP A 99 -8.04 -2.26 -5.53
C ASP A 99 -6.88 -2.25 -4.52
N ASP A 100 -6.25 -1.13 -4.21
CA ASP A 100 -5.20 -1.08 -3.18
C ASP A 100 -5.79 -1.27 -1.77
N LEU A 101 -5.00 -1.85 -0.86
CA LEU A 101 -5.44 -2.10 0.52
C LEU A 101 -4.95 -0.98 1.44
N LEU A 102 -5.81 -0.58 2.38
CA LEU A 102 -5.48 0.36 3.46
C LEU A 102 -5.82 -0.30 4.79
N ALA A 103 -4.88 -0.25 5.73
CA ALA A 103 -5.08 -0.72 7.10
C ALA A 103 -4.75 0.36 8.13
N HIS A 104 -5.53 0.39 9.20
CA HIS A 104 -5.17 1.09 10.42
C HIS A 104 -4.34 0.14 11.29
N VAL A 105 -3.08 0.50 11.54
CA VAL A 105 -2.13 -0.33 12.27
C VAL A 105 -2.31 -0.12 13.77
N SER A 106 -2.12 1.12 14.22
CA SER A 106 -2.32 1.56 15.61
C SER A 106 -2.11 3.07 15.68
N GLY A 107 -2.71 3.75 16.66
CA GLY A 107 -2.51 5.20 16.86
C GLY A 107 -2.83 6.00 15.58
N TYR A 108 -1.82 6.69 15.04
CA TYR A 108 -1.86 7.42 13.75
C TYR A 108 -1.02 6.73 12.68
N ARG A 109 -0.85 5.41 12.78
CA ARG A 109 -0.08 4.59 11.85
C ARG A 109 -1.01 3.81 10.93
N PHE A 110 -0.73 3.89 9.64
CA PHE A 110 -1.44 3.19 8.59
C PHE A 110 -0.48 2.35 7.75
N ALA A 111 -1.03 1.35 7.08
CA ALA A 111 -0.32 0.59 6.07
C ALA A 111 -1.10 0.60 4.76
N VAL A 112 -0.38 0.69 3.65
CA VAL A 112 -0.94 0.61 2.31
C VAL A 112 -0.25 -0.51 1.56
N LEU A 113 -1.02 -1.37 0.90
CA LEU A 113 -0.51 -2.30 -0.08
C LEU A 113 -0.96 -1.86 -1.46
N LEU A 114 0.01 -1.42 -2.27
CA LEU A 114 -0.19 -1.08 -3.68
C LEU A 114 -0.06 -2.35 -4.51
N ARG A 115 -1.18 -2.91 -4.96
CA ARG A 115 -1.20 -4.22 -5.61
C ARG A 115 -0.74 -4.12 -7.06
N GLY A 116 0.11 -5.06 -7.48
CA GLY A 116 0.69 -5.08 -8.82
C GLY A 116 1.56 -3.85 -9.14
N ALA A 117 1.90 -3.04 -8.13
CA ALA A 117 2.60 -1.79 -8.33
C ALA A 117 4.12 -2.00 -8.41
N PRO A 118 4.80 -1.37 -9.39
CA PRO A 118 6.26 -1.27 -9.39
C PRO A 118 6.74 -0.20 -8.41
N LEU A 119 8.04 -0.24 -8.05
CA LEU A 119 8.67 0.69 -7.11
C LEU A 119 8.38 2.18 -7.40
N HIS A 120 8.55 2.63 -8.65
CA HIS A 120 8.34 4.02 -9.03
C HIS A 120 6.90 4.51 -8.78
N LEU A 121 5.92 3.62 -8.84
CA LEU A 121 4.54 3.95 -8.50
C LEU A 121 4.39 4.09 -6.99
N GLY A 122 5.11 3.28 -6.19
CA GLY A 122 5.21 3.44 -4.74
C GLY A 122 5.74 4.81 -4.33
N GLU A 123 6.78 5.31 -4.99
CA GLU A 123 7.31 6.66 -4.77
C GLU A 123 6.27 7.74 -5.11
N ALA A 124 5.67 7.67 -6.30
CA ALA A 124 4.67 8.64 -6.74
C ALA A 124 3.42 8.69 -5.84
N ILE A 125 2.93 7.53 -5.39
CA ILE A 125 1.80 7.45 -4.47
C ILE A 125 2.19 7.96 -3.07
N SER A 126 3.41 7.69 -2.62
CA SER A 126 3.91 8.25 -1.35
C SER A 126 3.93 9.78 -1.39
N SER A 127 4.39 10.38 -2.49
CA SER A 127 4.31 11.84 -2.69
C SER A 127 2.87 12.36 -2.66
N ARG A 128 1.93 11.70 -3.34
CA ARG A 128 0.51 12.09 -3.32
C ARG A 128 -0.12 11.97 -1.93
N ILE A 129 0.26 10.97 -1.14
CA ILE A 129 -0.20 10.81 0.25
C ILE A 129 0.32 11.97 1.09
N LEU A 130 1.59 12.33 0.94
CA LEU A 130 2.19 13.47 1.64
C LEU A 130 1.46 14.77 1.29
N GLU A 131 1.28 15.07 0.00
CA GLU A 131 0.55 16.25 -0.48
C GLU A 131 -0.90 16.28 0.05
N SER A 132 -1.62 15.16 -0.05
CA SER A 132 -3.00 15.06 0.42
C SER A 132 -3.15 15.29 1.92
N VAL A 133 -2.09 15.04 2.71
CA VAL A 133 -2.12 15.30 4.15
C VAL A 133 -1.61 16.69 4.51
N ASP A 134 -0.62 17.21 3.78
CA ASP A 134 -0.08 18.55 3.99
C ASP A 134 -1.07 19.67 3.60
N ASP A 135 -1.95 19.42 2.62
CA ASP A 135 -3.05 20.32 2.25
C ASP A 135 -4.10 20.50 3.37
N THR A 136 -3.87 19.92 4.54
CA THR A 136 -4.82 19.87 5.64
C THR A 136 -4.34 20.68 6.83
N ILE A 137 -5.08 21.76 7.09
CA ILE A 137 -4.87 22.62 8.25
C ILE A 137 -5.48 21.93 9.48
N PHE A 138 -4.63 21.46 10.40
CA PHE A 138 -5.09 21.00 11.70
C PHE A 138 -5.17 22.18 12.65
N MET A 139 -6.38 22.59 13.00
CA MET A 139 -6.60 23.55 14.08
C MET A 139 -6.45 22.86 15.43
N THR A 140 -5.52 23.34 16.23
CA THR A 140 -5.27 22.89 17.60
C THR A 140 -5.57 24.04 18.57
N ALA A 141 -5.64 23.73 19.87
CA ALA A 141 -5.80 24.77 20.90
C ALA A 141 -4.67 25.82 20.85
N ASP A 142 -3.49 25.43 20.35
CA ASP A 142 -2.30 26.29 20.24
C ASP A 142 -2.11 26.88 18.83
N GLY A 143 -3.05 26.68 17.90
CA GLY A 143 -2.99 27.23 16.52
C GLY A 143 -2.94 26.17 15.41
N ILE A 144 -2.44 26.54 14.23
CA ILE A 144 -2.30 25.63 13.09
C ILE A 144 -1.12 24.69 13.33
N ALA A 145 -1.37 23.38 13.33
CA ALA A 145 -0.32 22.37 13.40
C ALA A 145 0.01 21.82 12.01
N GLU A 146 1.28 21.86 11.64
CA GLU A 146 1.83 21.05 10.54
C GLU A 146 2.00 19.61 11.02
N LEU A 147 1.32 18.66 10.37
CA LEU A 147 1.49 17.24 10.64
C LEU A 147 2.76 16.71 9.97
N GLU A 148 3.75 16.36 10.77
CA GLU A 148 4.94 15.70 10.26
C GLU A 148 4.66 14.21 10.04
N MET A 149 4.64 13.81 8.77
CA MET A 149 4.44 12.43 8.32
C MET A 149 5.77 11.83 7.87
N SER A 150 5.99 10.57 8.21
CA SER A 150 7.06 9.76 7.61
C SER A 150 6.48 8.51 6.94
N ILE A 151 7.05 8.14 5.79
CA ILE A 151 6.69 6.94 5.04
C ILE A 151 7.92 6.06 4.83
N GLY A 152 7.81 4.79 5.20
CA GLY A 152 8.76 3.75 4.82
C GLY A 152 8.10 2.74 3.91
N GLY A 153 8.73 2.34 2.81
CA GLY A 153 8.12 1.38 1.90
C GLY A 153 9.10 0.42 1.27
N VAL A 154 8.57 -0.73 0.84
CA VAL A 154 9.36 -1.77 0.17
C VAL A 154 8.63 -2.34 -1.03
N SER A 155 9.33 -2.51 -2.15
CA SER A 155 8.86 -3.23 -3.31
C SER A 155 9.15 -4.73 -3.21
N PHE A 156 8.29 -5.56 -3.81
CA PHE A 156 8.49 -6.99 -3.92
C PHE A 156 7.98 -7.51 -5.26
N ASP A 157 8.58 -8.59 -5.76
CA ASP A 157 8.34 -9.11 -7.12
C ASP A 157 7.31 -10.26 -7.17
N GLY A 158 6.81 -10.70 -6.01
CA GLY A 158 6.03 -11.92 -5.88
C GLY A 158 6.87 -13.19 -5.69
N GLY A 159 6.25 -14.25 -5.20
CA GLY A 159 6.87 -15.58 -5.07
C GLY A 159 7.56 -15.80 -3.72
N ALA A 160 8.86 -15.53 -3.61
CA ALA A 160 9.63 -15.83 -2.40
C ALA A 160 9.17 -14.94 -1.24
N ARG A 161 8.72 -15.56 -0.14
CA ARG A 161 8.30 -14.85 1.08
C ARG A 161 9.49 -14.10 1.67
N ARG A 162 9.38 -12.77 1.75
CA ARG A 162 10.34 -11.86 2.39
C ARG A 162 9.64 -11.18 3.56
N ASP A 163 10.39 -10.78 4.59
CA ASP A 163 9.82 -9.95 5.66
C ASP A 163 9.73 -8.48 5.20
N VAL A 164 8.73 -8.19 4.37
CA VAL A 164 8.49 -6.86 3.82
C VAL A 164 8.06 -5.86 4.90
N VAL A 165 7.44 -6.32 5.99
CA VAL A 165 7.05 -5.45 7.10
C VAL A 165 8.29 -4.96 7.85
N ALA A 166 9.24 -5.85 8.16
CA ALA A 166 10.49 -5.46 8.78
C ALA A 166 11.29 -4.49 7.90
N ALA A 167 11.37 -4.74 6.58
CA ALA A 167 12.04 -3.85 5.64
C ALA A 167 11.37 -2.46 5.57
N ALA A 168 10.04 -2.40 5.42
CA ALA A 168 9.32 -1.13 5.41
C ALA A 168 9.45 -0.36 6.73
N THR A 169 9.50 -1.07 7.87
CA THR A 169 9.74 -0.48 9.19
C THR A 169 11.14 0.15 9.27
N ALA A 170 12.17 -0.56 8.79
CA ALA A 170 13.52 -0.02 8.74
C ALA A 170 13.62 1.25 7.87
N HIS A 171 12.94 1.28 6.72
CA HIS A 171 12.88 2.48 5.88
C HIS A 171 12.10 3.62 6.54
N LEU A 172 11.04 3.32 7.29
CA LEU A 172 10.30 4.34 8.04
C LEU A 172 11.19 4.98 9.10
N ASP A 173 11.96 4.18 9.83
CA ASP A 173 12.90 4.67 10.83
C ASP A 173 14.05 5.46 10.19
N GLN A 174 14.54 5.02 9.03
CA GLN A 174 15.53 5.76 8.26
C GLN A 174 15.00 7.10 7.73
N ALA A 175 13.74 7.16 7.29
CA ALA A 175 13.09 8.39 6.85
C ALA A 175 13.10 9.42 7.99
N ARG A 176 12.65 9.00 9.19
CA ARG A 176 12.67 9.82 10.40
C ARG A 176 14.06 10.31 10.77
N GLN A 177 15.05 9.41 10.80
CA GLN A 177 16.42 9.75 11.21
C GLN A 177 17.11 10.70 10.23
N SER A 178 16.75 10.62 8.94
CA SER A 178 17.34 11.46 7.89
C SER A 178 16.58 12.75 7.62
N GLY A 179 15.40 12.95 8.25
CA GLY A 179 14.51 14.08 7.98
C GLY A 179 13.88 14.05 6.57
N LYS A 180 13.95 12.90 5.88
CA LYS A 180 13.26 12.71 4.59
C LYS A 180 11.82 12.30 4.86
N PRO A 181 10.84 12.81 4.09
CA PRO A 181 9.44 12.47 4.32
C PRO A 181 9.12 11.02 3.91
N ALA A 182 9.87 10.45 2.95
CA ALA A 182 9.68 9.08 2.50
C ALA A 182 11.00 8.40 2.11
N ILE A 183 11.09 7.08 2.38
CA ILE A 183 12.12 6.19 1.83
C ILE A 183 11.43 4.91 1.34
N ILE A 184 11.47 4.67 0.04
CA ILE A 184 10.87 3.50 -0.62
C ILE A 184 11.97 2.79 -1.41
N GLN A 185 12.12 1.46 -1.26
CA GLN A 185 13.14 0.68 -1.99
C GLN A 185 12.61 -0.68 -2.44
#